data_AF-A0A965QZZ7-F1
#
_entry.id   AF-A0A965QZZ7-F1
#
_cell.length_a   1.000
_cell.length_b   1.000
_cell.length_c   1.000
_cell.angle_alpha   90.00
_cell.angle_beta   90.00
_cell.angle_gamma   90.00
#
_symmetry.space_group_name_H-M   'P 1'
#
loop_
_entity.id
_entity.type
_entity.pdbx_description
1 polymer ?
#
loop_
_entity_poly.entity_id
_entity_poly.type
_entity_poly.pdbx_seq_one_letter_code
_entity_poly.pdbx_strand_id
1 'polypeptide(L)' 'MRKGEDLAAHYASADVFLFASLTETYGNVVPEALASGLAVVAFAYGAALELVQDGVSGVLVPGARDA' A
#
# COMPACT_ATOMS: atom_id res chain seq x y z
N MET A 1 -18.93 -5.59 -4.02
CA MET A 1 -17.71 -4.80 -4.27
C MET A 1 -18.01 -3.37 -3.85
N ARG A 2 -17.16 -2.73 -3.05
CA ARG A 2 -17.32 -1.34 -2.59
C ARG A 2 -16.74 -0.39 -3.65
N LYS A 3 -17.34 0.79 -3.84
CA LYS A 3 -16.92 1.77 -4.87
C LYS A 3 -17.25 3.20 -4.41
N GLY A 4 -16.62 4.20 -5.02
CA GLY A 4 -16.92 5.60 -4.77
C GLY A 4 -16.74 5.99 -3.29
N GLU A 5 -17.67 6.76 -2.75
CA GLU A 5 -17.64 7.22 -1.35
C GLU A 5 -17.63 6.08 -0.34
N ASP A 6 -18.34 4.97 -0.62
CA ASP A 6 -18.34 3.78 0.25
C ASP A 6 -16.92 3.22 0.36
N LEU A 7 -16.17 3.13 -0.75
CA LEU A 7 -14.77 2.69 -0.70
C LEU A 7 -13.87 3.70 0.03
N ALA A 8 -14.02 5.00 -0.25
CA ALA A 8 -13.22 6.04 0.35
C ALA A 8 -13.39 6.09 1.89
N ALA A 9 -14.62 5.89 2.38
CA ALA A 9 -14.90 5.82 3.81
C ALA A 9 -14.14 4.68 4.51
N HIS A 10 -13.96 3.54 3.82
CA HIS A 10 -13.21 2.42 4.38
C HIS A 10 -11.71 2.72 4.45
N TYR A 11 -11.12 3.32 3.41
CA TYR A 11 -9.74 3.80 3.46
C TYR A 11 -9.55 4.78 4.62
N ALA A 12 -10.37 5.84 4.69
CA ALA A 12 -10.27 6.85 5.74
C ALA A 12 -10.53 6.32 7.16
N SER A 13 -11.20 5.18 7.30
CA SER A 13 -11.45 4.54 8.61
C SER A 13 -10.29 3.68 9.12
N ALA A 14 -9.24 3.49 8.33
CA ALA A 14 -8.10 2.65 8.68
C ALA A 14 -6.83 3.48 8.90
N ASP A 15 -5.92 2.96 9.72
CA ASP A 15 -4.61 3.57 9.98
C ASP A 15 -3.52 2.98 9.06
N VAL A 16 -3.69 1.73 8.63
CA VAL A 16 -2.68 0.95 7.90
C VAL A 16 -3.29 0.25 6.70
N PHE A 17 -2.59 0.29 5.56
CA PHE A 17 -2.90 -0.47 4.36
C PHE A 17 -1.85 -1.57 4.13
N LEU A 18 -2.29 -2.84 4.14
CA LEU A 18 -1.42 -3.99 3.90
C LEU A 18 -1.47 -4.40 2.42
N PHE A 19 -0.32 -4.34 1.75
CA PHE A 19 -0.16 -4.74 0.35
C PHE A 19 0.88 -5.86 0.21
N ALA A 20 0.49 -7.06 0.62
CA ALA A 20 1.33 -8.26 0.55
C ALA A 20 1.24 -8.98 -0.82
N SER A 21 1.24 -8.21 -1.92
CA SER A 21 1.19 -8.80 -3.26
C SER A 21 2.57 -9.26 -3.75
N LEU A 22 2.67 -10.50 -4.22
CA LEU A 22 3.91 -11.05 -4.80
C LEU A 22 4.10 -10.69 -6.29
N THR A 23 3.03 -10.23 -6.93
CA THR A 23 3.01 -9.84 -8.33
C THR A 23 2.10 -8.64 -8.49
N GLU A 24 2.58 -7.62 -9.16
CA GLU A 24 1.77 -6.44 -9.48
C GLU A 24 2.23 -5.86 -10.82
N THR A 25 1.36 -5.09 -11.48
CA THR A 25 1.71 -4.40 -12.74
C THR A 25 2.23 -2.98 -12.51
N TYR A 26 1.49 -2.21 -11.72
CA TYR A 26 1.94 -0.92 -11.21
C TYR A 26 1.47 -0.68 -9.77
N GLY A 27 0.32 -1.24 -9.34
CA GLY A 27 -0.09 -1.17 -7.94
C GLY A 27 -0.75 0.16 -7.55
N ASN A 28 -1.70 0.65 -8.36
CA ASN A 28 -2.47 1.89 -8.12
C ASN A 28 -3.10 2.03 -6.72
N VAL A 29 -3.32 0.92 -6.02
CA VAL A 29 -3.86 0.93 -4.66
C VAL A 29 -2.88 1.49 -3.63
N VAL A 30 -1.56 1.46 -3.91
CA VAL A 30 -0.53 2.05 -3.04
C VAL A 30 -0.65 3.58 -2.99
N PRO A 31 -0.66 4.33 -4.11
CA PRO A 31 -0.89 5.77 -4.06
C PRO A 31 -2.29 6.14 -3.54
N GLU A 32 -3.32 5.33 -3.77
CA GLU A 32 -4.65 5.54 -3.18
C GLU A 32 -4.61 5.47 -1.64
N ALA A 33 -3.87 4.49 -1.08
CA ALA A 33 -3.67 4.37 0.36
C ALA A 33 -2.90 5.56 0.94
N LEU A 34 -1.78 5.94 0.30
CA LEU A 34 -0.97 7.08 0.72
C LEU A 34 -1.75 8.40 0.65
N ALA A 35 -2.51 8.63 -0.43
CA ALA A 35 -3.36 9.81 -0.57
C ALA A 35 -4.48 9.87 0.47
N SER A 36 -4.91 8.71 0.96
CA SER A 36 -5.89 8.59 2.04
C SER A 36 -5.27 8.73 3.44
N GLY A 37 -3.95 8.89 3.53
CA GLY A 37 -3.22 9.11 4.80
C GLY A 37 -2.84 7.82 5.55
N LEU A 38 -2.96 6.65 4.91
CA LEU A 38 -2.67 5.36 5.56
C LEU A 38 -1.17 5.07 5.47
N ALA A 39 -0.61 4.53 6.56
CA ALA A 39 0.71 3.93 6.51
C ALA A 39 0.66 2.65 5.67
N VAL A 40 1.56 2.50 4.70
CA VAL A 40 1.59 1.33 3.81
C VAL A 40 2.58 0.29 4.33
N VAL A 41 2.14 -0.97 4.47
CA VAL A 41 3.04 -2.11 4.69
C VAL A 41 3.03 -2.97 3.44
N ALA A 42 4.18 -3.08 2.79
CA ALA A 42 4.27 -3.76 1.50
C ALA A 42 5.63 -4.45 1.31
N PHE A 43 5.70 -5.37 0.35
CA PHE A 43 6.99 -5.86 -0.09
C PHE A 43 7.77 -4.76 -0.82
N ALA A 44 9.10 -4.78 -0.72
CA ALA A 44 10.03 -3.87 -1.38
C ALA A 44 10.09 -4.10 -2.90
N TYR A 45 8.96 -3.95 -3.58
CA TYR A 45 8.77 -4.27 -5.00
C TYR A 45 7.76 -3.31 -5.64
N GLY A 46 7.89 -3.06 -6.94
CA GLY A 46 6.91 -2.29 -7.70
C GLY A 46 6.73 -0.86 -7.20
N ALA A 47 5.50 -0.32 -7.31
CA ALA A 47 5.21 1.04 -6.83
C ALA A 47 5.39 1.22 -5.32
N ALA A 48 5.37 0.16 -4.51
CA ALA A 48 5.68 0.30 -3.09
C ALA A 48 7.13 0.78 -2.90
N LEU A 49 8.07 0.24 -3.67
CA LEU A 49 9.48 0.64 -3.62
C LEU A 49 9.70 2.10 -4.08
N GLU A 50 8.86 2.59 -5.00
CA GLU A 50 8.97 3.96 -5.53
C GLU A 50 8.26 5.01 -4.66
N LEU A 51 7.11 4.67 -4.07
CA LEU A 51 6.21 5.64 -3.44
C LEU A 51 6.26 5.61 -1.91
N VAL A 52 6.67 4.49 -1.30
CA VAL A 52 6.73 4.37 0.16
C VAL A 52 8.11 4.79 0.64
N GLN A 53 8.14 5.69 1.63
CA GLN A 53 9.34 6.04 2.37
C GLN A 53 9.35 5.20 3.65
N ASP A 54 10.27 4.23 3.69
CA ASP A 54 10.40 3.32 4.82
C ASP A 54 10.65 4.07 6.14
N GLY A 55 9.85 3.74 7.16
CA GLY A 55 9.84 4.40 8.47
C GLY A 55 9.16 5.77 8.51
N VAL A 56 8.69 6.30 7.38
CA VAL A 56 8.03 7.62 7.29
C VAL A 56 6.57 7.49 6.86
N SER A 57 6.32 6.97 5.65
CA SER A 57 4.97 6.77 5.11
C SER A 57 4.53 5.31 5.12
N GLY A 58 5.37 4.41 5.64
CA GLY A 58 5.11 2.98 5.66
C GLY A 58 6.32 2.16 6.08
N VAL A 59 6.20 0.85 5.89
CA VAL A 59 7.29 -0.12 6.09
C VAL A 59 7.41 -1.01 4.86
N LEU A 60 8.63 -1.12 4.32
CA LEU A 60 8.98 -2.03 3.25
C LEU A 60 9.59 -3.31 3.81
N VAL A 61 9.04 -4.45 3.42
CA VAL A 61 9.46 -5.77 3.87
C VAL A 61 10.16 -6.51 2.72
N PRO A 62 11.24 -7.28 2.96
CA PRO A 62 11.82 -8.14 1.93
C PRO A 62 10.77 -9.06 1.29
N GLY A 63 10.82 -9.20 -0.03
CA GLY A 63 9.88 -10.03 -0.77
C GLY A 63 10.11 -11.52 -0.50
N ALA A 64 9.08 -12.35 -0.69
CA ALA A 64 9.19 -13.81 -0.52
C ALA A 64 10.16 -14.49 -1.51
N ARG A 65 10.70 -13.76 -2.50
CA ARG A 65 11.73 -14.24 -3.43
C ARG A 65 13.16 -13.92 -2.99
N ASP A 66 13.31 -13.14 -1.92
CA ASP A 66 14.59 -12.68 -1.39
C ASP A 66 14.99 -13.45 -0.11
N ALA A 67 14.25 -14.52 0.23
CA ALA A 67 14.43 -15.37 1.42
C ALA A 67 14.95 -16.77 1.08
#